data_AF-A0A5X6ESQ7-F1
#
_entry.id   AF-A0A5X6ESQ7-F1
#
_cell.length_a   1.000
_cell.length_b   1.000
_cell.length_c   1.000
_cell.angle_alpha   90.00
_cell.angle_beta   90.00
_cell.angle_gamma   90.00
#
_symmetry.space_group_name_H-M   'P 1'
#
loop_
_entity.id
_entity.type
_entity.pdbx_description
1 polymer ?
#
loop_
_entity_poly.entity_id
_entity_poly.type
_entity_poly.pdbx_seq_one_letter_code
_entity_poly.pdbx_strand_id
1 'polypeptide(L)'
;ADRIVLQNVNIHNDILLEKLNTLNEDMVSVGLHIDTDTVDSLLARDMGGALSHLAANGTFGTDDVKAAPKYEANIRLDNVNITLVNDRDSRSTTHQDTRLHDRSVDYRPKESDAILLSGSGNHILASGGVFDAGSVDDYHHNDRANVLNITGENNIVDFAGSTLKGDIRSDAAGNEVNLKNGSNLTGDVSAINHEYLSLNLDGSAWTGGAGPDSPDVRLSNNSVWNVKGYNFTAGEDDSYSPYSSVNSLELKGSNTINLVNTYGQAQLGGRGFTGSKYGTVLNVDHDLVSDGKGMISVLAGTYSPGNAHRLTNIGLANDGYGGYQFGAINVDGLATDGKYALSVESSGAEPYTVGGRLADGPDATSAHEFVSYKTAESRPDDTNPSALKLKSSTADFTSLSAPAELGVYQYAAEKVMDGVNNRTNIYYSSTGKLSNSAATVVSLAAAPVDVANLQSDT
;
A
#
# COMPACT_ATOMS: atom_id res chain seq x y z
N ALA A 1 -22.19 6.78 -27.34
CA ALA A 1 -23.31 5.98 -26.82
C ALA A 1 -23.57 6.46 -25.42
N ASP A 2 -24.84 6.69 -25.03
CA ASP A 2 -25.13 7.32 -23.74
C ASP A 2 -24.81 6.38 -22.55
N ARG A 3 -24.76 5.06 -22.80
CA ARG A 3 -24.34 4.05 -21.83
C ARG A 3 -23.89 2.75 -22.49
N ILE A 4 -22.81 2.14 -21.99
CA ILE A 4 -22.32 0.81 -22.37
C ILE A 4 -22.52 -0.13 -21.18
N VAL A 5 -23.03 -1.34 -21.40
CA VAL A 5 -23.22 -2.35 -20.35
C VAL A 5 -22.73 -3.71 -20.83
N LEU A 6 -21.79 -4.30 -20.09
CA LEU A 6 -21.35 -5.69 -20.22
C LEU A 6 -21.79 -6.45 -18.98
N GLN A 7 -22.42 -7.61 -19.16
CA GLN A 7 -23.05 -8.38 -18.07
C GLN A 7 -22.72 -9.87 -18.19
N ASN A 8 -22.18 -10.46 -17.11
CA ASN A 8 -21.85 -11.88 -17.01
C ASN A 8 -20.94 -12.38 -18.14
N VAL A 9 -19.94 -11.57 -18.48
CA VAL A 9 -18.98 -11.87 -19.54
C VAL A 9 -17.74 -12.54 -18.94
N ASN A 10 -17.28 -13.62 -19.55
CA ASN A 10 -16.04 -14.30 -19.19
C ASN A 10 -15.04 -14.16 -20.36
N ILE A 11 -13.97 -13.40 -20.13
CA ILE A 11 -12.86 -13.23 -21.08
C ILE A 11 -11.68 -14.02 -20.54
N HIS A 12 -11.30 -15.08 -21.27
CA HIS A 12 -10.15 -15.90 -20.94
C HIS A 12 -9.22 -15.89 -22.15
N ASN A 13 -7.97 -15.47 -21.95
CA ASN A 13 -6.95 -15.62 -22.98
C ASN A 13 -6.14 -16.89 -22.70
N ASP A 14 -6.69 -18.04 -23.10
CA ASP A 14 -6.00 -19.33 -23.04
C ASP A 14 -5.18 -19.53 -24.32
N ILE A 15 -3.85 -19.75 -24.19
CA ILE A 15 -2.92 -20.49 -25.08
C ILE A 15 -3.18 -20.42 -26.62
N LEU A 16 -3.80 -19.35 -27.10
CA LEU A 16 -3.94 -19.05 -28.53
C LEU A 16 -2.82 -18.11 -28.97
N LEU A 17 -2.20 -17.38 -28.04
CA LEU A 17 -0.97 -16.65 -28.28
C LEU A 17 0.18 -17.60 -28.65
N GLU A 18 0.30 -18.80 -28.08
CA GLU A 18 1.38 -19.72 -28.45
C GLU A 18 1.34 -20.12 -29.94
N LYS A 19 0.13 -20.17 -30.54
CA LYS A 19 -0.06 -20.40 -31.98
C LYS A 19 -0.03 -19.14 -32.83
N LEU A 20 -0.34 -17.96 -32.27
CA LEU A 20 -0.31 -16.67 -32.97
C LEU A 20 1.04 -15.92 -32.85
N ASN A 21 1.88 -16.29 -31.88
CA ASN A 21 3.22 -15.75 -31.59
C ASN A 21 4.24 -16.04 -32.70
N THR A 22 3.87 -16.83 -33.70
CA THR A 22 4.64 -16.95 -34.95
C THR A 22 4.35 -15.81 -35.95
N LEU A 23 3.37 -14.93 -35.69
CA LEU A 23 2.92 -13.94 -36.67
C LEU A 23 2.98 -12.47 -36.24
N ASN A 24 3.21 -12.11 -34.98
CA ASN A 24 3.32 -10.69 -34.62
C ASN A 24 4.25 -10.44 -33.42
N GLU A 25 5.16 -9.48 -33.57
CA GLU A 25 6.31 -9.30 -32.68
C GLU A 25 5.99 -8.45 -31.43
N ASP A 26 4.86 -7.73 -31.42
CA ASP A 26 4.53 -6.63 -30.48
C ASP A 26 3.20 -6.78 -29.69
N MET A 27 2.68 -8.00 -29.49
CA MET A 27 1.34 -8.16 -28.90
C MET A 27 1.33 -8.02 -27.36
N VAL A 28 0.80 -6.91 -26.86
CA VAL A 28 0.31 -6.75 -25.48
C VAL A 28 -1.00 -7.54 -25.34
N SER A 29 -1.12 -8.39 -24.30
CA SER A 29 -2.38 -9.11 -24.06
C SER A 29 -3.39 -8.18 -23.38
N VAL A 30 -4.40 -7.73 -24.11
CA VAL A 30 -5.46 -6.86 -23.56
C VAL A 30 -6.77 -7.63 -23.42
N GLY A 31 -7.35 -7.64 -22.21
CA GLY A 31 -8.66 -8.25 -21.95
C GLY A 31 -9.81 -7.38 -22.45
N LEU A 32 -9.87 -6.13 -21.99
CA LEU A 32 -10.85 -5.14 -22.39
C LEU A 32 -10.16 -3.80 -22.71
N HIS A 33 -10.35 -3.29 -23.92
CA HIS A 33 -9.86 -1.97 -24.33
C HIS A 33 -11.02 -0.97 -24.38
N ILE A 34 -10.95 0.10 -23.58
CA ILE A 34 -11.92 1.18 -23.52
C ILE A 34 -11.25 2.47 -24.01
N ASP A 35 -11.57 2.85 -25.25
CA ASP A 35 -11.00 4.02 -25.93
C ASP A 35 -12.02 5.15 -26.17
N THR A 36 -13.10 5.15 -25.39
CA THR A 36 -14.18 6.14 -25.57
C THR A 36 -13.84 7.45 -24.88
N ASP A 37 -13.98 8.57 -25.57
CA ASP A 37 -13.97 9.90 -24.94
C ASP A 37 -15.39 10.33 -24.55
N THR A 38 -15.57 10.80 -23.32
CA THR A 38 -16.85 11.31 -22.83
C THR A 38 -16.73 12.79 -22.43
N VAL A 39 -17.78 13.52 -22.81
CA VAL A 39 -17.97 14.95 -22.59
C VAL A 39 -19.09 15.12 -21.56
N ASP A 40 -18.91 15.92 -20.51
CA ASP A 40 -20.00 16.14 -19.54
C ASP A 40 -21.21 16.78 -20.24
N SER A 41 -22.32 16.05 -20.25
CA SER A 41 -23.56 16.46 -20.87
C SER A 41 -24.15 17.75 -20.28
N LEU A 42 -23.86 18.10 -19.01
CA LEU A 42 -24.33 19.35 -18.41
C LEU A 42 -23.67 20.58 -19.04
N LEU A 43 -22.37 20.50 -19.33
CA LEU A 43 -21.64 21.52 -20.09
C LEU A 43 -22.11 21.59 -21.54
N ALA A 44 -22.31 20.44 -22.19
CA ALA A 44 -22.83 20.40 -23.55
C ALA A 44 -24.27 20.97 -23.67
N ARG A 45 -25.11 20.83 -22.63
CA ARG A 45 -26.51 21.31 -22.61
C ARG A 45 -26.61 22.80 -22.31
N ASP A 46 -25.81 23.32 -21.37
CA ASP A 46 -25.77 24.77 -21.07
C ASP A 46 -25.02 25.57 -22.15
N MET A 47 -24.19 24.91 -22.95
CA MET A 47 -23.56 25.48 -24.14
C MET A 47 -24.52 25.72 -25.32
N GLY A 48 -25.79 25.30 -25.24
CA GLY A 48 -26.81 25.58 -26.26
C GLY A 48 -27.01 27.09 -26.53
N GLY A 49 -26.75 27.94 -25.52
CA GLY A 49 -26.70 29.41 -25.68
C GLY A 49 -25.31 29.98 -25.99
N ALA A 50 -24.24 29.28 -25.61
CA ALA A 50 -22.87 29.71 -25.85
C ALA A 50 -22.43 29.50 -27.30
N LEU A 51 -22.97 28.49 -27.99
CA LEU A 51 -22.66 28.18 -29.39
C LEU A 51 -23.01 29.31 -30.37
N SER A 52 -24.01 30.15 -30.08
CA SER A 52 -24.34 31.30 -30.94
C SER A 52 -23.38 32.49 -30.79
N HIS A 53 -22.67 32.60 -29.65
CA HIS A 53 -21.60 33.59 -29.48
C HIS A 53 -20.23 33.07 -29.97
N LEU A 54 -20.10 31.74 -30.08
CA LEU A 54 -18.86 31.03 -30.40
C LEU A 54 -18.44 31.09 -31.88
N ALA A 55 -19.39 31.25 -32.79
CA ALA A 55 -19.10 31.44 -34.21
C ALA A 55 -18.38 32.77 -34.51
N ALA A 56 -18.26 33.68 -33.51
CA ALA A 56 -17.67 35.00 -33.69
C ALA A 56 -16.21 35.12 -33.22
N ASN A 57 -15.76 34.35 -32.21
CA ASN A 57 -14.41 34.47 -31.62
C ASN A 57 -13.89 33.09 -31.18
N GLY A 58 -13.16 32.38 -32.06
CA GLY A 58 -12.42 31.16 -31.69
C GLY A 58 -11.50 31.45 -30.50
N THR A 59 -11.46 30.66 -29.43
CA THR A 59 -11.19 29.22 -29.36
C THR A 59 -11.73 28.72 -28.00
N PHE A 60 -12.25 27.50 -27.91
CA PHE A 60 -12.50 26.86 -26.60
C PHE A 60 -11.17 26.50 -25.95
N GLY A 61 -11.02 26.76 -24.63
CA GLY A 61 -10.06 26.03 -23.81
C GLY A 61 -10.53 24.59 -23.73
N THR A 62 -9.71 23.65 -24.17
CA THR A 62 -10.04 22.22 -24.28
C THR A 62 -10.17 21.50 -22.94
N ASP A 63 -9.75 22.16 -21.86
CA ASP A 63 -9.55 21.51 -20.55
C ASP A 63 -10.86 21.36 -19.76
N ASP A 64 -11.90 22.14 -20.10
CA ASP A 64 -13.24 22.05 -19.48
C ASP A 64 -14.13 20.97 -20.11
N VAL A 65 -13.66 20.23 -21.12
CA VAL A 65 -14.53 19.43 -22.00
C VAL A 65 -14.57 17.93 -21.64
N LYS A 66 -13.64 17.40 -20.83
CA LYS A 66 -13.51 15.95 -20.59
C LYS A 66 -13.64 15.56 -19.11
N ALA A 67 -14.73 15.92 -18.44
CA ALA A 67 -15.01 15.50 -17.07
C ALA A 67 -15.88 14.24 -17.02
N ALA A 68 -15.47 13.25 -16.22
CA ALA A 68 -16.29 12.06 -15.98
C ALA A 68 -17.61 12.38 -15.26
N PRO A 69 -18.74 11.75 -15.67
CA PRO A 69 -20.01 11.95 -14.99
C PRO A 69 -19.90 11.43 -13.55
N LYS A 70 -20.18 12.27 -12.55
CA LYS A 70 -19.95 11.94 -11.13
C LYS A 70 -21.01 11.05 -10.48
N TYR A 71 -22.21 11.01 -11.04
CA TYR A 71 -23.37 10.39 -10.40
C TYR A 71 -23.78 9.06 -11.04
N GLU A 72 -23.63 8.94 -12.36
CA GLU A 72 -24.03 7.75 -13.09
C GLU A 72 -22.93 7.31 -14.04
N ALA A 73 -22.46 6.09 -13.84
CA ALA A 73 -21.49 5.45 -14.72
C ALA A 73 -22.06 5.29 -16.15
N ASN A 74 -21.33 5.82 -17.12
CA ASN A 74 -21.61 5.68 -18.54
C ASN A 74 -21.13 4.32 -19.08
N ILE A 75 -20.24 3.63 -18.36
CA ILE A 75 -19.81 2.26 -18.69
C ILE A 75 -20.05 1.37 -17.46
N ARG A 76 -20.75 0.24 -17.64
CA ARG A 76 -20.98 -0.73 -16.57
C ARG A 76 -20.48 -2.11 -16.93
N LEU A 77 -19.71 -2.70 -16.02
CA LEU A 77 -19.15 -4.04 -16.10
C LEU A 77 -19.72 -4.87 -14.95
N ASP A 78 -20.85 -5.51 -15.17
CA ASP A 78 -21.55 -6.25 -14.11
C ASP A 78 -21.16 -7.73 -14.17
N ASN A 79 -20.48 -8.21 -13.12
CA ASN A 79 -20.02 -9.59 -12.97
C ASN A 79 -19.19 -10.07 -14.17
N VAL A 80 -18.29 -9.23 -14.65
CA VAL A 80 -17.33 -9.55 -15.71
C VAL A 80 -16.13 -10.25 -15.08
N ASN A 81 -15.70 -11.37 -15.66
CA ASN A 81 -14.46 -12.04 -15.29
C ASN A 81 -13.46 -11.95 -16.43
N ILE A 82 -12.28 -11.42 -16.15
CA ILE A 82 -11.14 -11.37 -17.06
C ILE A 82 -10.02 -12.17 -16.41
N THR A 83 -9.48 -13.14 -17.12
CA THR A 83 -8.29 -13.86 -16.70
C THR A 83 -7.34 -13.94 -17.87
N LEU A 84 -6.20 -13.26 -17.72
CA LEU A 84 -5.13 -13.25 -18.70
C LEU A 84 -4.01 -14.17 -18.23
N VAL A 85 -3.32 -14.77 -19.20
CA VAL A 85 -2.15 -15.60 -18.98
C VAL A 85 -1.00 -14.95 -19.73
N ASN A 86 0.07 -14.59 -19.02
CA ASN A 86 1.28 -14.02 -19.60
C ASN A 86 2.39 -15.08 -19.68
N ASP A 87 2.08 -16.21 -20.33
CA ASP A 87 2.97 -17.38 -20.46
C ASP A 87 3.87 -17.27 -21.69
N ARG A 88 4.41 -16.08 -21.97
CA ARG A 88 5.45 -15.97 -23.00
C ARG A 88 6.71 -16.61 -22.42
N ASP A 89 7.15 -17.75 -22.96
CA ASP A 89 8.52 -18.22 -22.75
C ASP A 89 9.45 -17.12 -23.29
N SER A 90 9.98 -16.25 -22.40
CA SER A 90 10.85 -15.11 -22.75
C SER A 90 12.20 -15.56 -23.33
N ARG A 91 12.40 -16.87 -23.50
CA ARG A 91 13.57 -17.48 -24.11
C ARG A 91 13.21 -17.97 -25.51
N SER A 92 13.23 -17.06 -26.48
CA SER A 92 13.48 -17.50 -27.85
C SER A 92 14.86 -18.14 -27.87
N THR A 93 14.92 -19.46 -27.89
CA THR A 93 16.16 -20.21 -27.97
C THR A 93 16.88 -19.81 -29.25
N THR A 94 17.89 -18.94 -29.09
CA THR A 94 19.03 -18.71 -29.99
C THR A 94 18.87 -19.24 -31.41
N HIS A 95 18.73 -18.32 -32.38
CA HIS A 95 19.42 -18.52 -33.65
C HIS A 95 20.92 -18.61 -33.32
N GLN A 96 21.45 -19.82 -33.14
CA GLN A 96 22.90 -20.02 -33.13
C GLN A 96 23.43 -19.78 -34.55
N ASP A 97 23.63 -18.53 -34.94
CA ASP A 97 24.58 -18.23 -36.00
C ASP A 97 25.99 -18.42 -35.43
N THR A 98 26.53 -19.62 -35.63
CA THR A 98 27.84 -20.08 -35.15
C THR A 98 29.05 -19.28 -35.65
N ARG A 99 28.87 -18.11 -36.28
CA ARG A 99 29.95 -17.35 -36.91
C ARG A 99 30.30 -16.03 -36.23
N LEU A 100 29.49 -15.53 -35.30
CA LEU A 100 29.79 -14.33 -34.53
C LEU A 100 29.41 -14.57 -33.07
N HIS A 101 30.31 -14.24 -32.13
CA HIS A 101 30.08 -14.30 -30.68
C HIS A 101 29.13 -13.17 -30.23
N ASP A 102 27.96 -13.04 -30.85
CA ASP A 102 26.89 -12.20 -30.34
C ASP A 102 25.98 -13.06 -29.47
N ARG A 103 26.06 -12.84 -28.15
CA ARG A 103 25.22 -13.50 -27.14
C ARG A 103 24.10 -12.56 -26.67
N SER A 104 23.61 -11.68 -27.54
CA SER A 104 22.37 -10.94 -27.24
C SER A 104 21.19 -11.92 -27.27
N VAL A 105 20.67 -12.21 -26.08
CA VAL A 105 19.33 -12.75 -25.94
C VAL A 105 18.40 -11.57 -26.20
N ASP A 106 17.57 -11.66 -27.25
CA ASP A 106 16.52 -10.67 -27.51
C ASP A 106 15.44 -10.82 -26.44
N TYR A 107 15.66 -10.17 -25.30
CA TYR A 107 14.69 -10.14 -24.21
C TYR A 107 13.54 -9.21 -24.60
N ARG A 108 12.33 -9.74 -24.60
CA ARG A 108 11.12 -8.98 -24.89
C ARG A 108 10.24 -8.90 -23.64
N PRO A 109 9.78 -7.69 -23.25
CA PRO A 109 8.90 -7.53 -22.10
C PRO A 109 7.61 -8.35 -22.24
N LYS A 110 7.18 -8.94 -21.13
CA LYS A 110 5.85 -9.54 -20.99
C LYS A 110 4.88 -8.48 -20.50
N GLU A 111 3.90 -8.09 -21.31
CA GLU A 111 2.94 -7.04 -20.94
C GLU A 111 1.48 -7.52 -21.12
N SER A 112 0.66 -7.31 -20.08
CA SER A 112 -0.76 -7.64 -20.09
C SER A 112 -1.60 -6.59 -19.35
N ASP A 113 -2.74 -6.24 -19.94
CA ASP A 113 -3.72 -5.30 -19.37
C ASP A 113 -5.09 -5.97 -19.30
N ALA A 114 -5.60 -6.26 -18.09
CA ALA A 114 -6.97 -6.76 -17.96
C ALA A 114 -7.98 -5.71 -18.46
N ILE A 115 -7.75 -4.45 -18.11
CA ILE A 115 -8.44 -3.28 -18.66
C ILE A 115 -7.39 -2.26 -19.12
N LEU A 116 -7.40 -1.94 -20.41
CA LEU A 116 -6.71 -0.78 -20.97
C LEU A 116 -7.73 0.35 -21.16
N LEU A 117 -7.55 1.45 -20.44
CA LEU A 117 -8.40 2.64 -20.49
C LEU A 117 -7.64 3.79 -21.16
N SER A 118 -7.75 3.90 -22.48
CA SER A 118 -7.14 4.98 -23.26
C SER A 118 -8.06 6.17 -23.52
N GLY A 119 -9.37 5.95 -23.39
CA GLY A 119 -10.36 7.01 -23.47
C GLY A 119 -10.34 7.93 -22.24
N SER A 120 -10.83 9.17 -22.40
CA SER A 120 -10.87 10.18 -21.35
C SER A 120 -12.28 10.53 -20.89
N GLY A 121 -12.42 10.99 -19.65
CA GLY A 121 -13.70 11.48 -19.10
C GLY A 121 -14.74 10.38 -18.87
N ASN A 122 -14.36 9.11 -18.75
CA ASN A 122 -15.30 8.01 -18.52
C ASN A 122 -15.57 7.79 -17.04
N HIS A 123 -16.79 7.37 -16.70
CA HIS A 123 -17.12 6.78 -15.40
C HIS A 123 -17.49 5.31 -15.59
N ILE A 124 -16.57 4.43 -15.19
CA ILE A 124 -16.74 2.99 -15.25
C ILE A 124 -17.22 2.49 -13.89
N LEU A 125 -18.28 1.68 -13.87
CA LEU A 125 -18.70 0.92 -12.68
C LEU A 125 -18.58 -0.57 -12.96
N ALA A 126 -17.60 -1.22 -12.35
CA ALA A 126 -17.45 -2.66 -12.30
C ALA A 126 -18.10 -3.20 -11.02
N SER A 127 -19.18 -3.97 -11.14
CA SER A 127 -19.91 -4.54 -10.00
C SER A 127 -19.64 -6.04 -9.91
N GLY A 128 -18.91 -6.48 -8.90
CA GLY A 128 -18.50 -7.88 -8.74
C GLY A 128 -17.42 -8.30 -9.75
N GLY A 129 -17.27 -9.60 -9.96
CA GLY A 129 -16.34 -10.17 -10.94
C GLY A 129 -14.88 -10.26 -10.48
N VAL A 130 -14.06 -10.89 -11.32
CA VAL A 130 -12.63 -11.11 -11.10
C VAL A 130 -11.84 -10.57 -12.29
N PHE A 131 -10.91 -9.66 -12.05
CA PHE A 131 -10.01 -9.12 -13.06
C PHE A 131 -8.59 -9.55 -12.69
N ASP A 132 -8.07 -10.51 -13.43
CA ASP A 132 -6.77 -11.13 -13.21
C ASP A 132 -5.91 -10.87 -14.45
N ALA A 133 -4.93 -9.97 -14.31
CA ALA A 133 -4.01 -9.59 -15.38
C ALA A 133 -2.95 -10.67 -15.66
N GLY A 134 -2.97 -11.77 -14.90
CA GLY A 134 -1.94 -12.80 -14.91
C GLY A 134 -0.76 -12.43 -14.02
N SER A 135 0.30 -13.22 -14.12
CA SER A 135 1.57 -12.98 -13.43
C SER A 135 2.68 -12.74 -14.45
N VAL A 136 3.61 -11.86 -14.10
CA VAL A 136 4.89 -11.74 -14.79
C VAL A 136 6.00 -12.28 -13.90
N ASP A 137 7.08 -12.78 -14.51
CA ASP A 137 8.27 -13.17 -13.76
C ASP A 137 9.10 -11.89 -13.57
N ASP A 138 9.18 -11.37 -12.35
CA ASP A 138 9.81 -10.07 -12.08
C ASP A 138 11.35 -10.05 -12.26
N TYR A 139 11.92 -11.08 -12.88
CA TYR A 139 13.35 -11.17 -13.17
C TYR A 139 13.83 -10.09 -14.17
N HIS A 140 12.89 -9.35 -14.77
CA HIS A 140 13.15 -8.38 -15.80
C HIS A 140 12.33 -7.11 -15.58
N HIS A 141 13.03 -5.98 -15.41
CA HIS A 141 12.46 -4.67 -15.02
C HIS A 141 11.40 -4.04 -15.96
N ASN A 142 11.01 -4.72 -17.04
CA ASN A 142 10.06 -4.21 -18.02
C ASN A 142 8.77 -5.05 -18.12
N ASP A 143 8.69 -6.21 -17.47
CA ASP A 143 7.47 -7.00 -17.49
C ASP A 143 6.37 -6.34 -16.65
N ARG A 144 5.12 -6.42 -17.09
CA ARG A 144 3.96 -5.76 -16.48
C ARG A 144 2.71 -6.61 -16.59
N ALA A 145 1.97 -6.71 -15.50
CA ALA A 145 0.62 -7.27 -15.47
C ALA A 145 -0.32 -6.28 -14.79
N ASN A 146 -0.97 -5.43 -15.57
CA ASN A 146 -1.86 -4.39 -15.05
C ASN A 146 -3.31 -4.90 -15.02
N VAL A 147 -3.94 -4.85 -13.85
CA VAL A 147 -5.40 -5.03 -13.79
C VAL A 147 -6.12 -3.84 -14.39
N LEU A 148 -5.52 -2.65 -14.31
CA LEU A 148 -6.02 -1.42 -14.91
C LEU A 148 -4.86 -0.53 -15.35
N ASN A 149 -4.73 -0.32 -16.66
CA ASN A 149 -3.77 0.60 -17.26
C ASN A 149 -4.51 1.80 -17.85
N ILE A 150 -4.30 2.99 -17.28
CA ILE A 150 -5.00 4.22 -17.66
C ILE A 150 -4.04 5.14 -18.41
N THR A 151 -4.30 5.35 -19.71
CA THR A 151 -3.56 6.29 -20.54
C THR A 151 -4.40 7.50 -20.96
N GLY A 152 -5.71 7.50 -20.66
CA GLY A 152 -6.61 8.64 -20.84
C GLY A 152 -6.79 9.48 -19.56
N GLU A 153 -7.29 10.70 -19.71
CA GLU A 153 -7.40 11.68 -18.62
C GLU A 153 -8.79 11.69 -17.95
N ASN A 154 -8.84 12.15 -16.70
CA ASN A 154 -10.08 12.52 -15.99
C ASN A 154 -11.14 11.40 -15.91
N ASN A 155 -10.71 10.14 -15.81
CA ASN A 155 -11.61 9.01 -15.67
C ASN A 155 -11.93 8.72 -14.18
N ILE A 156 -13.11 8.18 -13.93
CA ILE A 156 -13.51 7.59 -12.64
C ILE A 156 -13.74 6.09 -12.87
N VAL A 157 -13.09 5.23 -12.08
CA VAL A 157 -13.26 3.77 -12.15
C VAL A 157 -13.67 3.24 -10.78
N ASP A 158 -14.92 2.81 -10.66
CA ASP A 158 -15.49 2.20 -9.47
C ASP A 158 -15.47 0.68 -9.58
N PHE A 159 -14.71 0.01 -8.71
CA PHE A 159 -14.80 -1.43 -8.49
C PHE A 159 -15.59 -1.71 -7.21
N ALA A 160 -16.77 -2.29 -7.35
CA ALA A 160 -17.71 -2.56 -6.26
C ALA A 160 -17.87 -4.07 -6.03
N GLY A 161 -17.22 -4.60 -4.99
CA GLY A 161 -17.22 -6.03 -4.67
C GLY A 161 -16.42 -6.91 -5.65
N SER A 162 -15.43 -6.33 -6.35
CA SER A 162 -14.60 -7.01 -7.35
C SER A 162 -13.30 -7.54 -6.74
N THR A 163 -12.76 -8.61 -7.33
CA THR A 163 -11.39 -9.07 -7.03
C THR A 163 -10.46 -8.65 -8.15
N LEU A 164 -9.38 -7.94 -7.81
CA LEU A 164 -8.41 -7.38 -8.74
C LEU A 164 -7.02 -7.99 -8.46
N LYS A 165 -6.37 -8.50 -9.50
CA LYS A 165 -4.99 -8.99 -9.43
C LYS A 165 -4.17 -8.45 -10.58
N GLY A 166 -3.05 -7.83 -10.23
CA GLY A 166 -2.22 -7.03 -11.12
C GLY A 166 -2.25 -5.56 -10.71
N ASP A 167 -1.40 -4.79 -11.36
CA ASP A 167 -1.11 -3.41 -10.96
C ASP A 167 -2.16 -2.43 -11.50
N ILE A 168 -2.30 -1.31 -10.82
CA ILE A 168 -3.06 -0.16 -11.32
C ILE A 168 -2.07 0.94 -11.66
N ARG A 169 -2.10 1.39 -12.91
CA ARG A 169 -1.20 2.42 -13.39
C ARG A 169 -1.96 3.55 -14.06
N SER A 170 -1.51 4.78 -13.85
CA SER A 170 -1.96 5.93 -14.61
C SER A 170 -0.81 6.74 -15.19
N ASP A 171 -0.84 6.93 -16.51
CA ASP A 171 0.09 7.76 -17.26
C ASP A 171 -0.51 9.14 -17.63
N ALA A 172 -1.71 9.45 -17.15
CA ALA A 172 -2.48 10.63 -17.51
C ALA A 172 -3.17 11.28 -16.31
N ALA A 173 -3.42 12.59 -16.40
CA ALA A 173 -3.88 13.41 -15.28
C ALA A 173 -5.33 13.12 -14.83
N GLY A 174 -5.62 13.37 -13.54
CA GLY A 174 -6.98 13.53 -13.02
C GLY A 174 -7.81 12.26 -12.88
N ASN A 175 -7.19 11.07 -12.88
CA ASN A 175 -7.91 9.82 -12.76
C ASN A 175 -8.21 9.44 -11.30
N GLU A 176 -9.39 8.88 -11.06
CA GLU A 176 -9.84 8.41 -9.75
C GLU A 176 -10.19 6.92 -9.84
N VAL A 177 -9.63 6.11 -8.94
CA VAL A 177 -9.97 4.70 -8.81
C VAL A 177 -10.54 4.44 -7.42
N ASN A 178 -11.71 3.85 -7.37
CA ASN A 178 -12.46 3.60 -6.14
C ASN A 178 -12.67 2.10 -5.93
N LEU A 179 -12.17 1.56 -4.81
CA LEU A 179 -12.46 0.22 -4.32
C LEU A 179 -13.58 0.31 -3.28
N LYS A 180 -14.74 -0.24 -3.60
CA LYS A 180 -15.98 -0.14 -2.80
C LYS A 180 -16.55 -1.52 -2.48
N ASN A 181 -17.41 -1.60 -1.46
CA ASN A 181 -18.23 -2.78 -1.15
C ASN A 181 -17.44 -4.09 -0.99
N GLY A 182 -16.30 -4.06 -0.30
CA GLY A 182 -15.49 -5.24 -0.05
C GLY A 182 -14.64 -5.70 -1.23
N SER A 183 -14.33 -4.80 -2.17
CA SER A 183 -13.36 -5.05 -3.23
C SER A 183 -11.98 -5.38 -2.64
N ASN A 184 -11.20 -6.21 -3.36
CA ASN A 184 -9.86 -6.60 -2.95
C ASN A 184 -8.87 -6.44 -4.10
N LEU A 185 -7.81 -5.66 -3.89
CA LEU A 185 -6.71 -5.46 -4.83
C LEU A 185 -5.44 -6.17 -4.36
N THR A 186 -4.83 -6.95 -5.24
CA THR A 186 -3.47 -7.48 -5.07
C THR A 186 -2.61 -7.04 -6.25
N GLY A 187 -1.61 -6.21 -5.99
CA GLY A 187 -0.81 -5.53 -7.01
C GLY A 187 -0.44 -4.12 -6.56
N ASP A 188 0.53 -3.53 -7.21
CA ASP A 188 1.02 -2.19 -6.90
C ASP A 188 0.12 -1.13 -7.56
N VAL A 189 0.16 0.08 -7.01
CA VAL A 189 -0.55 1.23 -7.58
C VAL A 189 0.42 2.37 -7.77
N SER A 190 0.55 2.87 -9.00
CA SER A 190 1.48 3.95 -9.30
C SER A 190 0.98 4.88 -10.39
N ALA A 191 1.55 6.07 -10.40
CA ALA A 191 1.38 6.98 -11.51
C ALA A 191 2.72 7.68 -11.82
N ILE A 192 2.80 8.31 -12.98
CA ILE A 192 3.98 9.11 -13.34
C ILE A 192 4.10 10.36 -12.44
N ASN A 193 2.97 10.87 -11.94
CA ASN A 193 2.90 12.05 -11.07
C ASN A 193 1.70 11.92 -10.11
N HIS A 194 1.75 12.59 -8.96
CA HIS A 194 0.69 12.54 -7.96
C HIS A 194 -0.66 13.05 -8.47
N GLU A 195 -0.68 14.05 -9.36
CA GLU A 195 -1.92 14.60 -9.93
C GLU A 195 -2.66 13.63 -10.87
N TYR A 196 -2.05 12.48 -11.18
CA TYR A 196 -2.55 11.57 -12.20
C TYR A 196 -3.50 10.53 -11.64
N LEU A 197 -3.35 10.18 -10.38
CA LEU A 197 -4.13 9.11 -9.78
C LEU A 197 -4.46 9.39 -8.33
N SER A 198 -5.75 9.26 -8.00
CA SER A 198 -6.24 9.10 -6.64
C SER A 198 -6.80 7.69 -6.46
N LEU A 199 -6.38 6.99 -5.41
CA LEU A 199 -6.89 5.69 -5.03
C LEU A 199 -7.70 5.79 -3.73
N ASN A 200 -8.98 5.46 -3.80
CA ASN A 200 -9.89 5.50 -2.67
C ASN A 200 -10.34 4.09 -2.28
N LEU A 201 -10.15 3.73 -1.01
CA LEU A 201 -10.67 2.51 -0.41
C LEU A 201 -11.86 2.84 0.50
N ASP A 202 -12.98 2.18 0.25
CA ASP A 202 -14.21 2.29 1.03
C ASP A 202 -14.69 0.88 1.40
N GLY A 203 -14.49 0.51 2.67
CA GLY A 203 -14.77 -0.83 3.19
C GLY A 203 -14.09 -1.94 2.38
N SER A 204 -12.88 -1.70 1.90
CA SER A 204 -12.19 -2.54 0.92
C SER A 204 -10.73 -2.81 1.33
N ALA A 205 -10.08 -3.76 0.66
CA ALA A 205 -8.72 -4.18 0.99
C ALA A 205 -7.75 -4.00 -0.19
N TRP A 206 -6.51 -3.64 0.13
CA TRP A 206 -5.41 -3.59 -0.83
C TRP A 206 -4.16 -4.24 -0.23
N THR A 207 -3.50 -5.08 -1.02
CA THR A 207 -2.19 -5.65 -0.71
C THR A 207 -1.21 -5.34 -1.84
N GLY A 208 -0.30 -4.41 -1.61
CA GLY A 208 0.62 -3.86 -2.61
C GLY A 208 1.33 -2.60 -2.13
N GLY A 209 2.29 -2.14 -2.94
CA GLY A 209 3.03 -0.91 -2.74
C GLY A 209 2.51 0.24 -3.61
N ALA A 210 2.71 1.45 -3.14
CA ALA A 210 2.46 2.68 -3.87
C ALA A 210 3.76 3.19 -4.52
N GLY A 211 3.67 3.65 -5.77
CA GLY A 211 4.79 4.18 -6.56
C GLY A 211 5.48 5.40 -5.94
N PRO A 212 6.62 5.86 -6.49
CA PRO A 212 7.28 7.07 -6.00
C PRO A 212 6.32 8.25 -6.03
N ASP A 213 6.09 8.81 -4.85
CA ASP A 213 5.39 10.07 -4.59
C ASP A 213 3.98 10.10 -5.21
N SER A 214 3.36 8.93 -5.39
CA SER A 214 2.06 8.74 -6.04
C SER A 214 1.51 7.34 -5.76
N PRO A 215 0.18 7.15 -5.70
CA PRO A 215 -0.89 8.13 -5.90
C PRO A 215 -1.19 8.96 -4.65
N ASP A 216 -2.22 9.81 -4.71
CA ASP A 216 -2.97 10.20 -3.52
C ASP A 216 -3.83 9.02 -3.03
N VAL A 217 -3.80 8.73 -1.73
CA VAL A 217 -4.50 7.57 -1.16
C VAL A 217 -5.48 7.99 -0.07
N ARG A 218 -6.69 7.42 -0.11
CA ARG A 218 -7.69 7.59 0.92
C ARG A 218 -8.27 6.26 1.40
N LEU A 219 -8.33 6.06 2.71
CA LEU A 219 -8.99 4.90 3.32
C LEU A 219 -10.21 5.33 4.14
N SER A 220 -11.29 4.57 4.01
CA SER A 220 -12.53 4.82 4.74
C SER A 220 -13.30 3.54 5.07
N ASN A 221 -14.20 3.62 6.05
CA ASN A 221 -15.17 2.57 6.38
C ASN A 221 -14.55 1.19 6.70
N ASN A 222 -13.52 1.15 7.56
CA ASN A 222 -12.79 -0.08 7.92
C ASN A 222 -11.99 -0.68 6.76
N SER A 223 -11.44 0.17 5.89
CA SER A 223 -10.54 -0.29 4.84
C SER A 223 -9.21 -0.76 5.41
N VAL A 224 -8.59 -1.68 4.70
CA VAL A 224 -7.31 -2.31 5.09
C VAL A 224 -6.30 -2.15 3.96
N TRP A 225 -5.11 -1.64 4.30
CA TRP A 225 -3.97 -1.66 3.40
C TRP A 225 -2.84 -2.49 4.02
N ASN A 226 -2.48 -3.57 3.36
CA ASN A 226 -1.28 -4.36 3.63
C ASN A 226 -0.16 -3.82 2.75
N VAL A 227 0.65 -2.92 3.32
CA VAL A 227 1.68 -2.18 2.58
C VAL A 227 2.83 -3.12 2.22
N LYS A 228 3.26 -3.05 0.96
CA LYS A 228 4.49 -3.66 0.47
C LYS A 228 5.42 -2.57 -0.06
N GLY A 229 6.71 -2.87 -0.19
CA GLY A 229 7.60 -1.99 -0.97
C GLY A 229 7.16 -1.97 -2.44
N TYR A 230 7.31 -0.82 -3.09
CA TYR A 230 7.04 -0.69 -4.52
C TYR A 230 8.07 -1.44 -5.37
N ASN A 231 7.62 -2.15 -6.41
CA ASN A 231 8.47 -3.03 -7.23
C ASN A 231 9.25 -4.08 -6.41
N PHE A 232 8.73 -4.47 -5.25
CA PHE A 232 9.44 -5.40 -4.39
C PHE A 232 9.32 -6.83 -4.92
N THR A 233 10.45 -7.41 -5.29
CA THR A 233 10.59 -8.80 -5.73
C THR A 233 11.37 -9.59 -4.69
N ALA A 234 10.79 -10.67 -4.20
CA ALA A 234 11.46 -11.50 -3.18
C ALA A 234 12.60 -12.30 -3.83
N GLY A 235 13.85 -11.90 -3.58
CA GLY A 235 15.04 -12.64 -4.01
C GLY A 235 16.19 -11.79 -4.56
N GLU A 236 15.99 -10.49 -4.76
CA GLU A 236 17.07 -9.57 -5.12
C GLU A 236 17.84 -9.08 -3.89
N ASP A 237 19.12 -8.77 -4.10
CA ASP A 237 20.08 -8.31 -3.11
C ASP A 237 19.44 -7.31 -2.12
N ASP A 238 19.44 -7.66 -0.83
CA ASP A 238 18.77 -7.01 0.33
C ASP A 238 19.16 -5.51 0.57
N SER A 239 19.77 -4.86 -0.42
CA SER A 239 20.24 -3.48 -0.40
C SER A 239 19.16 -2.43 -0.70
N TYR A 240 18.03 -2.84 -1.29
CA TYR A 240 16.88 -1.95 -1.52
C TYR A 240 15.85 -2.13 -0.41
N SER A 241 15.77 -1.13 0.47
CA SER A 241 14.71 -1.05 1.49
C SER A 241 13.34 -0.99 0.79
N PRO A 242 12.38 -1.89 1.11
CA PRO A 242 11.03 -1.82 0.56
C PRO A 242 10.34 -0.57 1.09
N TYR A 243 10.35 0.51 0.32
CA TYR A 243 9.53 1.68 0.61
C TYR A 243 8.35 1.75 -0.35
N SER A 244 7.21 2.15 0.20
CA SER A 244 6.03 2.60 -0.51
C SER A 244 5.98 4.12 -0.37
N SER A 245 5.60 4.84 -1.41
CA SER A 245 5.44 6.30 -1.32
C SER A 245 4.06 6.72 -1.80
N VAL A 246 3.47 7.71 -1.15
CA VAL A 246 2.22 8.34 -1.60
C VAL A 246 2.40 9.84 -1.49
N ASN A 247 1.69 10.59 -2.31
CA ASN A 247 1.73 12.05 -2.18
C ASN A 247 0.98 12.50 -0.94
N SER A 248 -0.26 12.06 -0.76
CA SER A 248 -1.04 12.35 0.44
C SER A 248 -1.80 11.12 0.92
N LEU A 249 -2.03 11.05 2.23
CA LEU A 249 -2.76 9.96 2.87
C LEU A 249 -3.90 10.49 3.73
N GLU A 250 -5.13 10.20 3.35
CA GLU A 250 -6.33 10.60 4.08
C GLU A 250 -7.05 9.39 4.71
N LEU A 251 -7.28 9.43 6.02
CA LEU A 251 -7.85 8.33 6.79
C LEU A 251 -9.15 8.76 7.47
N LYS A 252 -10.28 8.19 7.04
CA LYS A 252 -11.62 8.53 7.58
C LYS A 252 -12.26 7.38 8.32
N GLY A 253 -12.65 7.62 9.57
CA GLY A 253 -13.13 6.56 10.43
C GLY A 253 -12.01 5.57 10.80
N SER A 254 -12.41 4.39 11.29
CA SER A 254 -11.45 3.33 11.62
C SER A 254 -10.92 2.69 10.34
N ASN A 255 -9.60 2.50 10.26
CA ASN A 255 -8.91 1.83 9.16
C ASN A 255 -7.70 1.07 9.69
N THR A 256 -7.15 0.16 8.91
CA THR A 256 -5.93 -0.59 9.29
C THR A 256 -4.87 -0.45 8.22
N ILE A 257 -3.66 -0.08 8.64
CA ILE A 257 -2.47 -0.04 7.80
C ILE A 257 -1.47 -1.04 8.40
N ASN A 258 -1.09 -2.06 7.63
CA ASN A 258 -0.11 -3.04 8.06
C ASN A 258 1.22 -2.74 7.36
N LEU A 259 2.24 -2.38 8.14
CA LEU A 259 3.60 -2.06 7.67
C LEU A 259 4.56 -3.23 7.87
N VAL A 260 3.98 -4.43 7.94
CA VAL A 260 4.69 -5.69 8.09
C VAL A 260 4.35 -6.53 6.88
N ASN A 261 5.34 -6.74 6.03
CA ASN A 261 5.22 -7.66 4.91
C ASN A 261 5.59 -9.07 5.38
N THR A 262 4.80 -10.07 5.00
CA THR A 262 5.07 -11.49 5.30
C THR A 262 5.11 -12.31 4.02
N TYR A 263 6.19 -13.06 3.84
CA TYR A 263 6.24 -14.15 2.88
C TYR A 263 5.82 -15.45 3.56
N GLY A 264 4.76 -16.10 3.07
CA GLY A 264 4.30 -17.42 3.56
C GLY A 264 2.82 -17.50 3.92
N GLN A 265 2.30 -18.73 4.07
CA GLN A 265 0.91 -18.95 4.45
C GLN A 265 0.69 -18.63 5.93
N ALA A 266 -0.32 -17.80 6.22
CA ALA A 266 -0.78 -17.57 7.58
C ALA A 266 -1.30 -18.89 8.18
N GLN A 267 -0.79 -19.29 9.36
CA GLN A 267 -1.39 -20.39 10.11
C GLN A 267 -2.52 -19.87 11.00
N LEU A 268 -3.62 -20.64 11.07
CA LEU A 268 -4.75 -20.38 11.96
C LEU A 268 -4.29 -20.20 13.41
N GLY A 269 -4.62 -19.06 14.01
CA GLY A 269 -4.39 -18.79 15.44
C GLY A 269 -3.31 -17.77 15.77
N GLY A 270 -2.77 -17.02 14.79
CA GLY A 270 -1.90 -15.86 15.05
C GLY A 270 -0.52 -16.22 15.65
N ARG A 271 -0.18 -17.51 15.72
CA ARG A 271 1.12 -18.01 16.19
C ARG A 271 1.73 -18.85 15.08
N GLY A 272 2.81 -18.35 14.48
CA GLY A 272 3.58 -19.10 13.47
C GLY A 272 3.20 -18.73 12.05
N PHE A 273 3.68 -17.58 11.59
CA PHE A 273 3.92 -17.40 10.15
C PHE A 273 5.21 -18.12 9.83
N THR A 274 5.20 -19.01 8.84
CA THR A 274 6.42 -19.64 8.31
C THR A 274 6.92 -18.81 7.12
N GLY A 275 8.03 -18.10 7.30
CA GLY A 275 8.74 -17.35 6.27
C GLY A 275 9.25 -15.99 6.76
N SER A 276 10.03 -15.30 5.92
CA SER A 276 10.64 -14.01 6.27
C SER A 276 9.59 -12.93 6.44
N LYS A 277 9.72 -12.15 7.52
CA LYS A 277 8.95 -10.93 7.72
C LYS A 277 9.85 -9.71 7.62
N TYR A 278 9.36 -8.65 7.00
CA TYR A 278 10.09 -7.40 6.83
C TYR A 278 9.22 -6.23 7.27
N GLY A 279 9.83 -5.26 7.95
CA GLY A 279 9.23 -3.95 8.12
C GLY A 279 9.18 -3.24 6.78
N THR A 280 8.12 -2.48 6.53
CA THR A 280 7.97 -1.65 5.33
C THR A 280 7.89 -0.19 5.75
N VAL A 281 8.54 0.67 4.99
CA VAL A 281 8.48 2.12 5.19
C VAL A 281 7.42 2.69 4.26
N LEU A 282 6.48 3.46 4.81
CA LEU A 282 5.51 4.24 4.04
C LEU A 282 5.88 5.72 4.13
N ASN A 283 6.30 6.28 2.99
CA ASN A 283 6.52 7.71 2.84
C ASN A 283 5.22 8.40 2.42
N VAL A 284 4.98 9.59 2.98
CA VAL A 284 3.86 10.47 2.66
C VAL A 284 4.45 11.87 2.41
N ASP A 285 4.55 12.28 1.16
CA ASP A 285 5.31 13.47 0.78
C ASP A 285 4.67 14.79 1.24
N HIS A 286 3.33 14.83 1.21
CA HIS A 286 2.54 15.97 1.61
C HIS A 286 1.97 15.74 3.00
N ASP A 287 0.69 15.40 3.13
CA ASP A 287 0.04 15.36 4.43
C ASP A 287 -0.53 13.98 4.77
N LEU A 288 -0.43 13.66 6.05
CA LEU A 288 -1.24 12.63 6.69
C LEU A 288 -2.42 13.31 7.38
N VAL A 289 -3.62 13.05 6.89
CA VAL A 289 -4.86 13.68 7.38
C VAL A 289 -5.78 12.60 7.92
N SER A 290 -6.37 12.85 9.09
CA SER A 290 -7.47 12.03 9.60
C SER A 290 -8.70 12.88 9.89
N ASP A 291 -9.89 12.30 9.77
CA ASP A 291 -11.13 12.99 10.14
C ASP A 291 -11.40 13.02 11.66
N GLY A 292 -10.46 12.53 12.49
CA GLY A 292 -10.60 12.49 13.94
C GLY A 292 -11.56 11.40 14.45
N LYS A 293 -12.12 10.58 13.57
CA LYS A 293 -13.13 9.58 13.91
C LYS A 293 -12.54 8.17 13.80
N GLY A 294 -12.91 7.31 14.74
CA GLY A 294 -12.42 5.93 14.77
C GLY A 294 -10.97 5.83 15.24
N MET A 295 -10.45 4.60 15.16
CA MET A 295 -9.09 4.26 15.57
C MET A 295 -8.37 3.70 14.36
N ILE A 296 -7.23 4.29 14.02
CA ILE A 296 -6.38 3.81 12.93
C ILE A 296 -5.35 2.87 13.55
N SER A 297 -5.44 1.58 13.24
CA SER A 297 -4.47 0.59 13.71
C SER A 297 -3.31 0.53 12.73
N VAL A 298 -2.09 0.78 13.23
CA VAL A 298 -0.87 0.58 12.44
C VAL A 298 -0.11 -0.60 13.02
N LEU A 299 -0.04 -1.72 12.29
CA LEU A 299 0.84 -2.83 12.65
C LEU A 299 2.25 -2.48 12.19
N ALA A 300 3.06 -1.97 13.10
CA ALA A 300 4.38 -1.41 12.79
C ALA A 300 5.54 -2.33 13.20
N GLY A 301 5.26 -3.58 13.61
CA GLY A 301 6.33 -4.49 13.97
C GLY A 301 5.90 -5.92 14.21
N THR A 302 6.81 -6.82 13.86
CA THR A 302 6.69 -8.27 14.07
C THR A 302 8.07 -8.88 14.28
N TYR A 303 8.12 -10.13 14.69
CA TYR A 303 9.34 -10.94 14.64
C TYR A 303 9.39 -11.88 13.44
N SER A 304 10.55 -11.95 12.82
CA SER A 304 10.90 -12.99 11.86
C SER A 304 11.73 -14.06 12.59
N PRO A 305 11.19 -15.27 12.82
CA PRO A 305 12.02 -16.37 13.31
C PRO A 305 13.02 -16.74 12.21
N GLY A 306 14.31 -16.58 12.49
CA GLY A 306 15.34 -17.24 11.68
C GLY A 306 15.14 -18.76 11.70
N ASN A 307 15.79 -19.47 10.78
CA ASN A 307 15.66 -20.94 10.61
C ASN A 307 16.06 -21.77 11.85
N ALA A 308 16.47 -21.15 12.95
CA ALA A 308 16.80 -21.79 14.21
C ALA A 308 15.78 -21.44 15.31
N HIS A 309 14.68 -22.21 15.40
CA HIS A 309 13.93 -22.33 16.66
C HIS A 309 14.84 -22.94 17.74
N ARG A 310 15.57 -22.11 18.52
CA ARG A 310 16.35 -22.60 19.67
C ARG A 310 15.67 -22.20 20.97
N LEU A 311 15.07 -23.22 21.61
CA LEU A 311 14.40 -23.23 22.92
C LEU A 311 15.32 -22.92 24.13
N THR A 312 16.39 -22.14 23.97
CA THR A 312 17.37 -21.89 25.04
C THR A 312 17.84 -20.45 25.04
N ASN A 313 17.15 -19.62 25.82
CA ASN A 313 17.62 -18.55 26.71
C ASN A 313 19.00 -17.88 26.44
N ILE A 314 19.32 -17.51 25.20
CA ILE A 314 20.46 -16.64 24.86
C ILE A 314 20.03 -15.78 23.67
N GLY A 315 19.84 -14.49 23.89
CA GLY A 315 19.57 -13.50 22.85
C GLY A 315 20.76 -13.27 21.93
N LEU A 316 20.90 -14.10 20.89
CA LEU A 316 21.85 -13.87 19.80
C LEU A 316 21.22 -14.27 18.46
N ALA A 317 20.77 -13.26 17.73
CA ALA A 317 20.38 -13.24 16.32
C ALA A 317 21.55 -13.49 15.34
N ASN A 318 22.52 -14.32 15.71
CA ASN A 318 23.81 -14.41 15.01
C ASN A 318 23.82 -15.39 13.81
N ASP A 319 22.69 -15.55 13.11
CA ASP A 319 22.61 -16.23 11.80
C ASP A 319 22.18 -15.29 10.66
N GLY A 320 22.19 -13.97 10.91
CA GLY A 320 22.11 -12.94 9.88
C GLY A 320 20.71 -12.39 9.58
N TYR A 321 19.63 -13.00 10.08
CA TYR A 321 18.25 -12.60 9.73
C TYR A 321 17.18 -12.83 10.82
N GLY A 322 17.55 -12.96 12.10
CA GLY A 322 16.59 -13.14 13.20
C GLY A 322 16.40 -11.88 14.05
N GLY A 323 15.19 -11.38 14.26
CA GLY A 323 14.96 -10.18 15.07
C GLY A 323 13.57 -9.57 14.96
N TYR A 324 13.30 -8.55 15.75
CA TYR A 324 12.15 -7.68 15.49
C TYR A 324 12.43 -6.89 14.21
N GLN A 325 11.40 -6.78 13.39
CA GLN A 325 11.38 -6.03 12.14
C GLN A 325 10.27 -4.99 12.28
N PHE A 326 10.64 -3.72 12.23
CA PHE A 326 9.74 -2.60 12.46
C PHE A 326 9.49 -1.85 11.14
N GLY A 327 8.23 -1.54 10.86
CA GLY A 327 7.83 -0.65 9.78
C GLY A 327 7.65 0.77 10.29
N ALA A 328 7.70 1.75 9.39
CA ALA A 328 7.66 3.16 9.73
C ALA A 328 6.75 3.96 8.82
N ILE A 329 6.19 5.06 9.33
CA ILE A 329 5.52 6.10 8.53
C ILE A 329 6.35 7.39 8.58
N ASN A 330 6.81 7.84 7.42
CA ASN A 330 7.55 9.10 7.30
C ASN A 330 6.69 10.09 6.51
N VAL A 331 6.25 11.16 7.18
CA VAL A 331 5.43 12.21 6.57
C VAL A 331 6.29 13.46 6.37
N ASP A 332 6.48 13.93 5.16
CA ASP A 332 7.30 15.10 4.87
C ASP A 332 6.57 16.43 5.07
N GLY A 333 5.25 16.44 5.12
CA GLY A 333 4.43 17.57 5.56
C GLY A 333 3.80 17.35 6.94
N LEU A 334 2.57 17.84 7.09
CA LEU A 334 1.88 17.89 8.39
C LEU A 334 1.08 16.62 8.63
N ALA A 335 1.07 16.18 9.89
CA ALA A 335 0.13 15.17 10.37
C ALA A 335 -0.99 15.87 11.13
N THR A 336 -2.18 15.93 10.54
CA THR A 336 -3.31 16.73 11.03
C THR A 336 -4.49 15.87 11.40
N ASP A 337 -5.05 16.20 12.58
CA ASP A 337 -6.22 15.57 13.18
C ASP A 337 -6.04 14.04 13.35
N GLY A 338 -6.98 13.39 14.02
CA GLY A 338 -6.90 11.93 14.25
C GLY A 338 -6.27 11.47 15.56
N LYS A 339 -6.72 10.29 16.00
CA LYS A 339 -6.08 9.46 17.01
C LYS A 339 -5.58 8.18 16.33
N TYR A 340 -4.27 8.03 16.28
CA TYR A 340 -3.61 6.90 15.66
C TYR A 340 -3.17 5.93 16.75
N ALA A 341 -3.50 4.66 16.56
CA ALA A 341 -3.19 3.59 17.48
C ALA A 341 -2.10 2.70 16.86
N LEU A 342 -0.88 2.88 17.33
CA LEU A 342 0.25 2.05 16.92
C LEU A 342 0.18 0.72 17.64
N SER A 343 0.44 -0.37 16.93
CA SER A 343 0.56 -1.72 17.48
C SER A 343 1.89 -2.34 17.09
N VAL A 344 2.53 -2.99 18.06
CA VAL A 344 3.74 -3.77 17.86
C VAL A 344 3.47 -5.17 18.41
N GLU A 345 3.60 -6.19 17.58
CA GLU A 345 3.34 -7.56 18.01
C GLU A 345 4.57 -8.17 18.67
N SER A 346 4.34 -8.75 19.86
CA SER A 346 5.36 -9.50 20.59
C SER A 346 5.59 -10.87 19.96
N SER A 347 6.84 -11.29 19.96
CA SER A 347 7.22 -12.65 19.61
C SER A 347 7.70 -13.49 20.78
N GLY A 348 7.74 -12.89 21.97
CA GLY A 348 8.38 -13.45 23.15
C GLY A 348 9.91 -13.31 23.17
N ALA A 349 10.54 -12.74 22.13
CA ALA A 349 11.95 -12.37 22.17
C ALA A 349 12.15 -11.00 22.86
N GLU A 350 13.33 -10.80 23.46
CA GLU A 350 13.75 -9.49 23.97
C GLU A 350 14.13 -8.58 22.80
N PRO A 351 13.58 -7.36 22.71
CA PRO A 351 13.95 -6.42 21.65
C PRO A 351 15.30 -5.74 21.92
N TYR A 352 15.91 -5.21 20.87
CA TYR A 352 17.05 -4.29 21.01
C TYR A 352 16.56 -2.90 21.43
N THR A 353 17.37 -2.20 22.24
CA THR A 353 17.04 -0.84 22.66
C THR A 353 18.24 0.09 22.66
N VAL A 354 18.02 1.35 22.26
CA VAL A 354 18.97 2.46 22.40
C VAL A 354 18.33 3.51 23.30
N GLY A 355 18.98 3.85 24.42
CA GLY A 355 18.45 4.83 25.38
C GLY A 355 17.09 4.44 25.99
N GLY A 356 16.78 3.14 26.07
CA GLY A 356 15.49 2.63 26.57
C GLY A 356 14.36 2.62 25.55
N ARG A 357 14.63 3.00 24.29
CA ARG A 357 13.67 2.97 23.17
C ARG A 357 13.97 1.80 22.25
N LEU A 358 12.96 1.20 21.61
CA LEU A 358 13.15 0.10 20.65
C LEU A 358 14.07 0.51 19.50
N ALA A 359 14.89 -0.42 19.03
CA ALA A 359 15.87 -0.20 17.97
C ALA A 359 15.93 -1.40 16.99
N ASP A 360 16.40 -1.14 15.77
CA ASP A 360 16.37 -2.10 14.65
C ASP A 360 17.36 -3.26 14.77
N GLY A 361 18.32 -3.18 15.70
CA GLY A 361 19.32 -4.23 15.83
C GLY A 361 20.37 -3.96 16.91
N PRO A 362 21.31 -4.90 17.11
CA PRO A 362 22.38 -4.79 18.09
C PRO A 362 23.38 -3.67 17.76
N ASP A 363 23.60 -3.41 16.47
CA ASP A 363 24.54 -2.40 15.98
C ASP A 363 23.87 -1.03 15.75
N ALA A 364 22.59 -0.89 16.10
CA ALA A 364 21.85 0.35 15.93
C ALA A 364 22.44 1.48 16.79
N THR A 365 22.71 2.62 16.18
CA THR A 365 23.24 3.82 16.86
C THR A 365 22.13 4.78 17.31
N SER A 366 20.90 4.55 16.86
CA SER A 366 19.70 5.32 17.17
C SER A 366 18.50 4.41 17.45
N ALA A 367 17.48 4.98 18.09
CA ALA A 367 16.20 4.30 18.27
C ALA A 367 15.39 4.28 16.97
N HIS A 368 14.52 3.29 16.80
CA HIS A 368 13.62 3.16 15.67
C HIS A 368 12.50 4.20 15.74
N GLU A 369 12.35 4.99 14.69
CA GLU A 369 11.30 6.00 14.53
C GLU A 369 10.09 5.35 13.84
N PHE A 370 9.08 4.98 14.62
CA PHE A 370 7.86 4.34 14.08
C PHE A 370 7.03 5.32 13.25
N VAL A 371 7.04 6.60 13.63
CA VAL A 371 6.39 7.67 12.91
C VAL A 371 7.24 8.93 12.99
N SER A 372 7.41 9.64 11.89
CA SER A 372 8.09 10.94 11.84
C SER A 372 7.30 11.91 10.96
N TYR A 373 7.03 13.13 11.44
CA TYR A 373 6.28 14.16 10.69
C TYR A 373 6.75 15.58 11.00
N LYS A 374 6.48 16.57 10.13
CA LYS A 374 6.84 17.97 10.44
C LYS A 374 6.06 18.48 11.64
N THR A 375 6.72 19.18 12.55
CA THR A 375 6.06 19.77 13.74
C THR A 375 5.15 20.93 13.35
N ALA A 376 5.63 21.81 12.47
CA ALA A 376 4.86 22.93 11.95
C ALA A 376 5.37 23.39 10.58
N GLU A 377 4.52 24.08 9.83
CA GLU A 377 4.85 24.61 8.51
C GLU A 377 4.05 25.89 8.22
N SER A 378 4.67 26.86 7.55
CA SER A 378 3.99 28.06 7.09
C SER A 378 3.16 27.74 5.85
N ARG A 379 1.83 27.90 5.94
CA ARG A 379 0.88 27.58 4.86
C ARG A 379 -0.06 28.75 4.59
N PRO A 380 -0.69 28.81 3.40
CA PRO A 380 -1.74 29.77 3.12
C PRO A 380 -2.80 29.77 4.24
N ASP A 381 -3.21 30.97 4.64
CA ASP A 381 -4.28 31.18 5.60
C ASP A 381 -5.61 30.78 4.96
N ASP A 382 -6.41 29.99 5.68
CA ASP A 382 -7.69 29.47 5.21
C ASP A 382 -8.68 30.61 4.86
N THR A 383 -8.49 31.79 5.46
CA THR A 383 -9.33 32.97 5.21
C THR A 383 -8.73 33.98 4.23
N ASN A 384 -7.42 33.88 3.94
CA ASN A 384 -6.73 34.76 3.01
C ASN A 384 -5.55 33.99 2.39
N PRO A 385 -5.74 33.32 1.24
CA PRO A 385 -4.71 32.49 0.62
C PRO A 385 -3.41 33.23 0.27
N SER A 386 -3.45 34.56 0.19
CA SER A 386 -2.26 35.40 -0.04
C SER A 386 -1.42 35.67 1.21
N ALA A 387 -1.91 35.32 2.40
CA ALA A 387 -1.18 35.42 3.66
C ALA A 387 -0.74 34.04 4.13
N LEU A 388 0.48 33.93 4.66
CA LEU A 388 0.98 32.69 5.28
C LEU A 388 0.76 32.72 6.79
N LYS A 389 0.29 31.60 7.36
CA LYS A 389 0.22 31.35 8.79
C LYS A 389 0.94 30.07 9.13
N LEU A 390 1.58 30.06 10.29
CA LEU A 390 2.17 28.83 10.83
C LEU A 390 1.04 27.88 11.24
N LYS A 391 1.00 26.70 10.61
CA LYS A 391 0.13 25.59 10.99
C LYS A 391 0.97 24.52 11.68
N SER A 392 0.47 23.96 12.76
CA SER A 392 1.14 22.88 13.50
C SER A 392 0.46 21.55 13.25
N SER A 393 1.24 20.47 13.29
CA SER A 393 0.69 19.11 13.29
C SER A 393 -0.07 18.86 14.57
N THR A 394 -1.27 18.31 14.45
CA THR A 394 -2.21 18.05 15.55
C THR A 394 -2.44 16.57 15.81
N ALA A 395 -1.87 15.68 15.00
CA ALA A 395 -2.00 14.23 15.16
C ALA A 395 -1.51 13.74 16.55
N ASP A 396 -2.26 12.78 17.08
CA ASP A 396 -2.00 12.11 18.35
C ASP A 396 -1.79 10.61 18.13
N PHE A 397 -0.55 10.14 18.31
CA PHE A 397 -0.17 8.73 18.18
C PHE A 397 -0.02 8.12 19.57
N THR A 398 -0.74 7.03 19.79
CA THR A 398 -0.80 6.30 21.06
C THR A 398 -0.64 4.81 20.83
N SER A 399 -0.35 4.03 21.86
CA SER A 399 -0.38 2.57 21.75
C SER A 399 -1.82 2.05 21.67
N LEU A 400 -2.07 1.06 20.81
CA LEU A 400 -3.39 0.49 20.50
C LEU A 400 -4.11 -0.07 21.74
N SER A 401 -3.36 -0.64 22.68
CA SER A 401 -3.88 -1.09 23.97
C SER A 401 -2.80 -0.97 25.04
N ALA A 402 -2.93 -1.66 26.19
CA ALA A 402 -1.94 -1.68 27.27
C ALA A 402 -0.49 -1.78 26.72
N PRO A 403 0.51 -1.24 27.44
CA PRO A 403 1.90 -1.22 26.95
C PRO A 403 2.29 -2.55 26.29
N ALA A 404 2.87 -2.48 25.10
CA ALA A 404 3.31 -3.65 24.35
C ALA A 404 4.28 -4.46 25.21
N GLU A 405 3.97 -5.73 25.46
CA GLU A 405 4.82 -6.62 26.23
C GLU A 405 5.84 -7.30 25.32
N LEU A 406 7.02 -6.72 25.22
CA LEU A 406 8.11 -7.22 24.38
C LEU A 406 9.20 -7.77 25.29
N GLY A 407 9.35 -9.08 25.29
CA GLY A 407 10.26 -9.78 26.20
C GLY A 407 9.95 -9.51 27.68
N VAL A 408 10.93 -8.99 28.42
CA VAL A 408 10.89 -8.77 29.86
C VAL A 408 10.17 -7.47 30.23
N TYR A 409 10.08 -6.50 29.32
CA TYR A 409 9.57 -5.16 29.62
C TYR A 409 8.29 -4.80 28.87
N GLN A 410 7.61 -3.80 29.40
CA GLN A 410 6.47 -3.13 28.79
C GLN A 410 6.94 -1.86 28.07
N TYR A 411 6.50 -1.65 26.83
CA TYR A 411 6.83 -0.49 26.00
C TYR A 411 5.57 0.27 25.58
N ALA A 412 5.66 1.60 25.50
CA ALA A 412 4.56 2.45 25.06
C ALA A 412 5.03 3.52 24.08
N ALA A 413 4.11 4.01 23.25
CA ALA A 413 4.39 5.10 22.33
C ALA A 413 4.80 6.37 23.11
N GLU A 414 5.95 6.95 22.75
CA GLU A 414 6.49 8.19 23.27
C GLU A 414 6.60 9.22 22.14
N LYS A 415 5.93 10.36 22.32
CA LYS A 415 6.04 11.51 21.41
C LYS A 415 7.23 12.38 21.82
N VAL A 416 8.16 12.58 20.89
CA VAL A 416 9.35 13.41 21.07
C VAL A 416 9.37 14.50 20.00
N MET A 417 9.51 15.75 20.42
CA MET A 417 9.63 16.89 19.51
C MET A 417 11.10 17.27 19.35
N ASP A 418 11.59 17.19 18.11
CA ASP A 418 12.86 17.73 17.70
C ASP A 418 12.66 19.11 17.06
N GLY A 419 12.76 20.14 17.91
CA GLY A 419 12.62 21.52 17.47
C GLY A 419 13.75 22.00 16.55
N VAL A 420 14.91 21.32 16.53
CA VAL A 420 16.04 21.72 15.68
C VAL A 420 15.77 21.32 14.23
N ASN A 421 15.26 20.11 14.03
CA ASN A 421 14.94 19.59 12.69
C ASN A 421 13.49 19.84 12.26
N ASN A 422 12.69 20.52 13.10
CA ASN A 422 11.25 20.73 12.88
C ASN A 422 10.50 19.39 12.67
N ARG A 423 10.87 18.36 13.43
CA ARG A 423 10.27 17.02 13.38
C ARG A 423 9.60 16.67 14.70
N THR A 424 8.52 15.91 14.61
CA THR A 424 7.92 15.20 15.73
C THR A 424 8.00 13.72 15.42
N ASN A 425 8.61 12.96 16.33
CA ASN A 425 8.87 11.54 16.19
C ASN A 425 8.11 10.75 17.26
N ILE A 426 7.64 9.58 16.88
CA ILE A 426 7.01 8.61 17.79
C ILE A 426 7.93 7.40 17.91
N TYR A 427 8.38 7.14 19.13
CA TYR A 427 9.17 5.98 19.49
C TYR A 427 8.34 5.01 20.34
N TYR A 428 8.80 3.77 20.48
CA TYR A 428 8.34 2.89 21.55
C TYR A 428 9.39 2.86 22.66
N SER A 429 9.00 3.28 23.85
CA SER A 429 9.91 3.47 24.98
C SER A 429 9.52 2.58 26.15
N SER A 430 10.53 2.03 26.83
CA SER A 430 10.31 1.22 28.02
C SER A 430 9.56 2.04 29.06
N THR A 431 8.49 1.48 29.59
CA THR A 431 7.70 2.05 30.69
C THR A 431 8.38 1.84 32.05
N GLY A 432 9.50 1.12 32.09
CA GLY A 432 10.17 0.68 33.31
C GLY A 432 9.44 -0.45 34.07
N LYS A 433 8.29 -0.91 33.56
CA LYS A 433 7.54 -2.05 34.12
C LYS A 433 7.92 -3.34 33.42
N LEU A 434 7.93 -4.42 34.18
CA LEU A 434 8.06 -5.77 33.64
C LEU A 434 6.81 -6.17 32.87
N SER A 435 6.96 -6.99 31.84
CA SER A 435 5.85 -7.70 31.19
C SER A 435 5.09 -8.52 32.24
N ASN A 436 3.79 -8.74 32.06
CA ASN A 436 2.99 -9.50 33.03
C ASN A 436 3.56 -10.91 33.23
N SER A 437 4.10 -11.49 32.16
CA SER A 437 4.80 -12.78 32.19
C SER A 437 6.04 -12.74 33.09
N ALA A 438 6.90 -11.73 32.95
CA ALA A 438 8.10 -11.58 33.77
C ALA A 438 7.76 -11.21 35.23
N ALA A 439 6.80 -10.32 35.44
CA ALA A 439 6.32 -9.95 36.77
C ALA A 439 5.77 -11.16 37.54
N THR A 440 5.06 -12.05 36.84
CA THR A 440 4.55 -13.30 37.41
C THR A 440 5.70 -14.21 37.86
N VAL A 441 6.73 -14.42 37.03
CA VAL A 441 7.91 -15.23 37.40
C VAL A 441 8.63 -14.65 38.62
N VAL A 442 8.82 -13.33 38.67
CA VAL A 442 9.43 -12.66 39.83
C VAL A 442 8.56 -12.85 41.08
N SER A 443 7.24 -12.77 40.96
CA SER A 443 6.32 -12.99 42.07
C SER A 443 6.29 -14.45 42.57
N LEU A 444 6.46 -15.44 41.68
CA LEU A 444 6.61 -16.85 42.08
C LEU A 444 7.93 -17.09 42.80
N ALA A 445 9.02 -16.48 42.34
CA ALA A 445 10.33 -16.58 42.98
C ALA A 445 10.38 -15.83 44.34
N ALA A 446 9.57 -14.79 44.50
CA ALA A 446 9.45 -14.00 45.73
C ALA A 446 8.34 -14.49 46.67
N ALA A 447 7.53 -15.47 46.29
CA ALA A 447 6.52 -16.04 47.17
C ALA A 447 7.23 -16.77 48.34
N PRO A 448 7.02 -16.37 49.60
CA PRO A 448 7.50 -17.15 50.72
C PRO A 448 6.81 -18.51 50.67
N VAL A 449 7.58 -19.56 50.40
CA VAL A 449 7.12 -20.94 50.63
C VAL A 449 6.98 -21.08 52.14
N ASP A 450 5.76 -20.95 52.63
CA ASP A 450 5.43 -21.32 54.01
C ASP A 450 5.51 -22.85 54.06
N VAL A 451 6.72 -23.37 54.33
CA VAL A 451 6.92 -24.80 54.60
C VAL A 451 6.30 -25.05 55.96
N ALA A 452 5.04 -25.46 55.97
CA ALA A 452 4.42 -26.03 57.16
C ALA A 452 5.27 -27.22 57.63
N ASN A 453 6.01 -27.04 58.73
CA ASN A 453 6.64 -28.13 59.45
C ASN A 453 5.52 -29.04 59.99
N LEU A 454 5.28 -30.14 59.30
CA LEU A 454 4.56 -31.28 59.86
C LEU A 454 5.46 -31.92 60.93
N GLN A 455 5.33 -31.47 62.18
CA GLN A 455 5.64 -32.32 63.33
C GLN A 455 4.50 -33.35 63.44
N SER A 456 4.77 -34.61 63.09
CA SER A 456 3.91 -35.71 63.48
C SER A 456 4.29 -36.16 64.89
N ASP A 457 3.53 -35.71 65.89
CA ASP A 457 3.39 -36.46 67.14
C ASP A 457 2.23 -37.45 66.96
N THR A 458 2.55 -38.69 66.60
CA THR A 458 1.91 -39.91 67.15
C THR A 458 2.70 -41.16 66.81
#